data_AF-A0A3F2ZWW4-F1
#
_entry.id   AF-A0A3F2ZWW4-F1
#
_cell.length_a   1.000
_cell.length_b   1.000
_cell.length_c   1.000
_cell.angle_alpha   90.00
_cell.angle_beta   90.00
_cell.angle_gamma   90.00
#
_symmetry.space_group_name_H-M   'P 1'
#
loop_
_entity.id
_entity.type
_entity.pdbx_description
1 polymer ?
#
loop_
_entity_poly.entity_id
_entity_poly.type
_entity_poly.pdbx_seq_one_letter_code
_entity_poly.pdbx_strand_id
1 'polypeptide(L)'
;MKNKFRILVPLVLILSLNLIGCGVNYEKKSKENIKNSSKVETYDLIKYKGSYVGDNSSVGSIIKNLPANEYSAGFSLQTSKKPYEITVNYKANENLGEENYNKFWKDNKVEKLLEKNAAVLLSLIPNAEIIKFNVENIGKESYKYDRKNLDQKYGNLKNLFKDNDSLNKFLNN
;
A
#
# COMPACT_ATOMS: atom_id res chain seq x y z
N MET A 1 49.03 9.20 -53.05
CA MET A 1 49.13 9.63 -51.64
C MET A 1 49.02 8.39 -50.73
N LYS A 2 50.04 8.19 -49.86
CA LYS A 2 50.08 7.42 -48.59
C LYS A 2 49.55 5.97 -48.61
N ASN A 3 50.42 4.93 -48.52
CA ASN A 3 50.97 4.29 -47.30
C ASN A 3 49.86 3.71 -46.38
N LYS A 4 49.90 2.53 -45.74
CA LYS A 4 50.89 1.46 -45.47
C LYS A 4 50.14 0.37 -44.64
N PHE A 5 50.65 -0.86 -44.66
CA PHE A 5 50.69 -1.85 -43.56
C PHE A 5 49.40 -2.48 -42.94
N ARG A 6 49.26 -3.79 -43.23
CA ARG A 6 49.00 -4.98 -42.37
C ARG A 6 48.50 -4.79 -40.93
N ILE A 7 47.49 -5.60 -40.53
CA ILE A 7 47.40 -6.32 -39.23
C ILE A 7 46.53 -7.59 -39.41
N LEU A 8 47.06 -8.73 -38.92
CA LEU A 8 46.41 -10.02 -38.67
C LEU A 8 45.55 -9.95 -37.40
N VAL A 9 44.37 -10.59 -37.34
CA VAL A 9 43.84 -11.22 -36.10
C VAL A 9 42.92 -12.40 -36.48
N PRO A 10 42.99 -13.55 -35.78
CA PRO A 10 42.35 -14.80 -36.18
C PRO A 10 40.86 -14.86 -35.80
N LEU A 11 40.11 -15.64 -36.58
CA LEU A 11 38.71 -15.97 -36.34
C LEU A 11 38.60 -16.78 -35.04
N VAL A 12 38.36 -16.08 -33.93
CA VAL A 12 38.15 -16.68 -32.62
C VAL A 12 36.87 -17.52 -32.65
N LEU A 13 37.04 -18.79 -32.30
CA LEU A 13 35.99 -19.75 -31.93
C LEU A 13 34.98 -19.11 -30.97
N ILE A 14 33.82 -18.72 -31.50
CA ILE A 14 32.65 -18.51 -30.65
C ILE A 14 32.02 -19.88 -30.46
N LEU A 15 32.38 -20.52 -29.34
CA LEU A 15 31.63 -21.65 -28.79
C LEU A 15 30.16 -21.22 -28.72
N SER A 16 29.32 -21.84 -29.54
CA SER A 16 27.88 -21.78 -29.42
C SER A 16 27.47 -22.48 -28.13
N LEU A 17 27.43 -21.71 -27.04
CA LEU A 17 26.61 -22.03 -25.87
C LEU A 17 25.16 -21.96 -26.34
N ASN A 18 24.66 -23.10 -26.81
CA ASN A 18 23.24 -23.37 -26.89
C ASN A 18 22.69 -23.34 -25.46
N LEU A 19 22.40 -22.14 -24.97
CA LEU A 19 21.42 -21.98 -23.91
C LEU A 19 20.10 -22.38 -24.54
N ILE A 20 19.74 -23.64 -24.29
CA ILE A 20 18.40 -24.18 -24.44
C ILE A 20 17.50 -23.20 -23.68
N GLY A 21 16.89 -22.29 -24.43
CA GLY A 21 15.80 -21.49 -23.94
C GLY A 21 14.69 -22.45 -23.61
N CYS A 22 14.57 -22.84 -22.34
CA CYS A 22 13.34 -23.37 -21.81
C CYS A 22 12.28 -22.30 -22.06
N GLY A 23 11.52 -22.46 -23.14
CA GLY A 23 10.31 -21.74 -23.40
C GLY A 23 9.35 -22.04 -22.27
N VAL A 24 9.43 -21.25 -21.21
CA VAL A 24 8.43 -21.25 -20.17
C VAL A 24 7.20 -20.66 -20.81
N ASN A 25 6.22 -21.51 -21.07
CA ASN A 25 4.88 -21.08 -21.44
C ASN A 25 4.44 -20.05 -20.40
N TYR A 26 4.46 -18.77 -20.79
CA TYR A 26 3.73 -17.74 -20.08
C TYR A 26 2.25 -18.02 -20.31
N GLU A 27 1.74 -19.02 -19.61
CA GLU A 27 0.33 -19.10 -19.32
C GLU A 27 -0.02 -17.79 -18.60
N LYS A 28 -0.73 -16.96 -19.36
CA LYS A 28 -1.51 -15.83 -18.92
C LYS A 28 -2.23 -16.21 -17.63
N LYS A 29 -1.63 -15.86 -16.49
CA LYS A 29 -2.24 -15.94 -15.16
C LYS A 29 -3.26 -14.80 -15.03
N SER A 30 -4.26 -14.79 -15.92
CA SER A 30 -5.48 -14.02 -15.73
C SER A 30 -6.33 -14.78 -14.71
N LYS A 31 -6.15 -14.41 -13.44
CA LYS A 31 -7.12 -14.43 -12.34
C LYS A 31 -6.37 -14.06 -11.06
N GLU A 32 -5.86 -12.83 -11.01
CA GLU A 32 -5.90 -12.14 -9.73
C GLU A 32 -7.39 -11.94 -9.45
N ASN A 33 -7.88 -12.55 -8.36
CA ASN A 33 -9.19 -12.21 -7.84
C ASN A 33 -9.21 -10.69 -7.71
N ILE A 34 -10.14 -10.01 -8.39
CA ILE A 34 -10.42 -8.60 -8.10
C ILE A 34 -10.90 -8.59 -6.66
N LYS A 35 -9.97 -8.43 -5.72
CA LYS A 35 -10.24 -8.28 -4.31
C LYS A 35 -11.04 -6.99 -4.26
N ASN A 36 -12.31 -7.12 -3.88
CA ASN A 36 -13.22 -6.00 -3.81
C ASN A 36 -12.54 -4.93 -2.96
N SER A 37 -12.15 -3.80 -3.56
CA SER A 37 -11.26 -2.82 -2.93
C SER A 37 -11.86 -2.15 -1.69
N SER A 38 -13.13 -2.44 -1.42
CA SER A 38 -13.88 -2.02 -0.24
C SER A 38 -13.71 -2.95 0.97
N LYS A 39 -13.12 -4.15 0.82
CA LYS A 39 -13.08 -5.16 1.89
C LYS A 39 -11.65 -5.49 2.32
N VAL A 40 -11.42 -5.33 3.62
CA VAL A 40 -10.20 -5.76 4.30
C VAL A 40 -10.36 -7.20 4.75
N GLU A 41 -9.35 -8.04 4.50
CA GLU A 41 -9.31 -9.41 5.01
C GLU A 41 -8.44 -9.48 6.28
N THR A 42 -9.03 -9.93 7.39
CA THR A 42 -8.43 -9.86 8.73
C THR A 42 -7.14 -10.67 8.89
N TYR A 43 -7.06 -11.85 8.27
CA TYR A 43 -5.86 -12.71 8.30
C TYR A 43 -4.64 -12.03 7.66
N ASP A 44 -4.85 -11.19 6.66
CA ASP A 44 -3.77 -10.50 5.97
C ASP A 44 -3.11 -9.42 6.83
N LEU A 45 -3.82 -8.93 7.85
CA LEU A 45 -3.40 -7.80 8.68
C LEU A 45 -2.89 -8.19 10.07
N ILE A 46 -3.42 -9.24 10.69
CA ILE A 46 -3.08 -9.62 12.08
C ILE A 46 -1.59 -9.85 12.29
N LYS A 47 -0.87 -10.33 11.25
CA LYS A 47 0.58 -10.55 11.27
C LYS A 47 1.41 -9.27 11.48
N TYR A 48 0.84 -8.09 11.22
CA TYR A 48 1.52 -6.80 11.44
C TYR A 48 1.18 -6.17 12.80
N LYS A 49 0.48 -6.90 13.68
CA LYS A 49 0.15 -6.40 15.01
C LYS A 49 1.43 -6.18 15.80
N GLY A 50 1.63 -4.96 16.31
CA GLY A 50 2.81 -4.60 17.09
C GLY A 50 3.94 -4.00 16.25
N SER A 51 3.73 -3.76 14.95
CA SER A 51 4.64 -2.96 14.13
C SER A 51 4.82 -1.56 14.71
N TYR A 52 5.82 -0.83 14.23
CA TYR A 52 6.10 0.53 14.65
C TYR A 52 6.31 1.45 13.45
N VAL A 53 6.11 2.77 13.62
CA VAL A 53 6.12 3.75 12.51
C VAL A 53 7.40 3.68 11.65
N GLY A 54 8.56 3.37 12.23
CA GLY A 54 9.82 3.27 11.49
C GLY A 54 9.99 2.01 10.63
N ASP A 55 9.13 1.00 10.79
CA ASP A 55 9.12 -0.19 9.93
C ASP A 55 8.34 0.10 8.65
N ASN A 56 9.01 0.76 7.69
CA ASN A 56 8.40 1.12 6.41
C ASN A 56 7.81 -0.08 5.66
N SER A 57 8.39 -1.27 5.83
CA SER A 57 7.98 -2.48 5.12
C SER A 57 6.64 -2.97 5.65
N SER A 58 6.50 -3.05 6.98
CA SER A 58 5.22 -3.37 7.61
C SER A 58 4.17 -2.30 7.35
N VAL A 59 4.51 -1.01 7.48
CA VAL A 59 3.56 0.09 7.23
C VAL A 59 3.02 0.03 5.79
N GLY A 60 3.91 -0.07 4.81
CA GLY A 60 3.51 -0.19 3.41
C GLY A 60 2.67 -1.43 3.14
N SER A 61 2.98 -2.55 3.80
CA SER A 61 2.21 -3.79 3.65
C SER A 61 0.82 -3.72 4.26
N ILE A 62 0.64 -3.00 5.37
CA ILE A 62 -0.68 -2.71 5.94
C ILE A 62 -1.48 -1.85 4.95
N ILE A 63 -0.91 -0.73 4.47
CA ILE A 63 -1.59 0.20 3.56
C ILE A 63 -2.09 -0.51 2.29
N LYS A 64 -1.28 -1.41 1.72
CA LYS A 64 -1.67 -2.22 0.55
C LYS A 64 -2.88 -3.13 0.78
N ASN A 65 -3.21 -3.44 2.02
CA ASN A 65 -4.37 -4.28 2.38
C ASN A 65 -5.56 -3.45 2.87
N LEU A 66 -5.43 -2.12 2.98
CA LEU A 66 -6.54 -1.23 3.31
C LEU A 66 -7.43 -0.99 2.07
N PRO A 67 -8.70 -0.59 2.30
CA PRO A 67 -9.54 -0.09 1.24
C PRO A 67 -8.95 1.19 0.62
N ALA A 68 -9.24 1.39 -0.67
CA ALA A 68 -8.68 2.45 -1.51
C ALA A 68 -7.19 2.30 -1.88
N ASN A 69 -6.56 1.15 -1.62
CA ASN A 69 -5.15 0.94 -1.96
C ASN A 69 -4.87 1.06 -3.46
N GLU A 70 -5.86 0.82 -4.32
CA GLU A 70 -5.75 0.94 -5.77
C GLU A 70 -5.46 2.39 -6.20
N TYR A 71 -5.77 3.36 -5.34
CA TYR A 71 -5.47 4.78 -5.53
C TYR A 71 -4.29 5.26 -4.69
N SER A 72 -3.58 4.36 -3.99
CA SER A 72 -2.47 4.73 -3.13
C SER A 72 -1.32 5.30 -3.96
N ALA A 73 -0.88 6.49 -3.57
CA ALA A 73 0.19 7.26 -4.19
C ALA A 73 1.44 7.33 -3.31
N GLY A 74 1.63 6.34 -2.43
CA GLY A 74 2.72 6.28 -1.47
C GLY A 74 2.38 6.88 -0.10
N PHE A 75 3.36 6.86 0.80
CA PHE A 75 3.21 7.31 2.18
C PHE A 75 4.52 7.88 2.72
N SER A 76 4.46 8.64 3.81
CA SER A 76 5.61 9.18 4.53
C SER A 76 5.47 8.95 6.04
N LEU A 77 6.61 8.96 6.72
CA LEU A 77 6.74 8.58 8.12
C LEU A 77 7.49 9.68 8.89
N GLN A 78 6.85 10.28 9.88
CA GLN A 78 7.52 11.17 10.82
C GLN A 78 7.98 10.37 12.04
N THR A 79 9.27 10.05 12.06
CA THR A 79 9.88 9.21 13.11
C THR A 79 10.92 9.94 13.96
N SER A 80 11.31 11.16 13.55
CA SER A 80 12.37 11.94 14.21
C SER A 80 11.96 12.49 15.57
N LYS A 81 10.68 12.84 15.74
CA LYS A 81 10.11 13.33 16.99
C LYS A 81 8.62 13.00 17.09
N LYS A 82 8.13 12.99 18.33
CA LYS A 82 6.70 12.89 18.61
C LYS A 82 5.97 14.19 18.23
N PRO A 83 4.68 14.12 17.85
CA PRO A 83 3.90 12.88 17.68
C PRO A 83 4.36 12.07 16.46
N TYR A 84 4.44 10.74 16.59
CA TYR A 84 4.77 9.90 15.44
C TYR A 84 3.58 9.82 14.48
N GLU A 85 3.84 10.11 13.20
CA GLU A 85 2.80 10.30 12.18
C GLU A 85 3.06 9.44 10.95
N ILE A 86 1.98 8.88 10.41
CA ILE A 86 1.95 8.24 9.09
C ILE A 86 1.05 9.09 8.20
N THR A 87 1.59 9.58 7.07
CA THR A 87 0.81 10.24 6.03
C THR A 87 0.65 9.31 4.84
N VAL A 88 -0.57 9.05 4.40
CA VAL A 88 -0.87 8.27 3.19
C VAL A 88 -1.46 9.18 2.14
N ASN A 89 -0.95 9.09 0.91
CA ASN A 89 -1.40 9.90 -0.21
C ASN A 89 -2.27 9.06 -1.15
N TYR A 90 -3.35 9.63 -1.66
CA TYR A 90 -4.19 9.04 -2.69
C TYR A 90 -4.34 10.00 -3.85
N LYS A 91 -4.32 9.46 -5.07
CA LYS A 91 -4.56 10.20 -6.31
C LYS A 91 -5.21 9.30 -7.37
N ALA A 92 -5.83 9.93 -8.36
CA ALA A 92 -6.28 9.21 -9.54
C ALA A 92 -5.07 8.53 -10.22
N ASN A 93 -5.18 7.24 -10.51
CA ASN A 93 -4.17 6.52 -11.27
C ASN A 93 -4.62 6.38 -12.73
N GLU A 94 -3.66 6.34 -13.66
CA GLU A 94 -3.93 6.29 -15.10
C GLU A 94 -4.71 5.04 -15.53
N ASN A 95 -4.58 3.93 -14.79
CA ASN A 95 -5.24 2.66 -15.13
C ASN A 95 -6.75 2.68 -14.83
N LEU A 96 -7.18 3.40 -13.80
CA LEU A 96 -8.58 3.50 -13.39
C LEU A 96 -9.24 4.79 -13.86
N GLY A 97 -8.48 5.87 -14.04
CA GLY A 97 -8.97 7.17 -14.46
C GLY A 97 -9.64 7.99 -13.35
N GLU A 98 -9.78 9.29 -13.62
CA GLU A 98 -10.28 10.29 -12.67
C GLU A 98 -11.77 10.10 -12.33
N GLU A 99 -12.59 9.69 -13.30
CA GLU A 99 -14.02 9.45 -13.08
C GLU A 99 -14.27 8.35 -12.04
N ASN A 100 -13.57 7.21 -12.18
CA ASN A 100 -13.68 6.10 -11.23
C ASN A 100 -13.14 6.47 -9.85
N TYR A 101 -12.06 7.24 -9.79
CA TYR A 101 -11.52 7.78 -8.54
C TYR A 101 -12.55 8.66 -7.83
N ASN A 102 -13.12 9.65 -8.54
CA ASN A 102 -14.12 10.57 -7.98
C ASN A 102 -15.38 9.82 -7.52
N LYS A 103 -15.85 8.86 -8.33
CA LYS A 103 -17.00 8.01 -8.00
C LYS A 103 -16.74 7.15 -6.76
N PHE A 104 -15.57 6.51 -6.67
CA PHE A 104 -15.20 5.69 -5.53
C PHE A 104 -15.29 6.46 -4.20
N TRP A 105 -14.67 7.63 -4.13
CA TRP A 105 -14.66 8.42 -2.89
C TRP A 105 -16.03 8.96 -2.51
N LYS A 106 -16.83 9.34 -3.52
CA LYS A 106 -18.22 9.75 -3.32
C LYS A 106 -19.08 8.62 -2.74
N ASP A 107 -18.99 7.44 -3.34
CA ASP A 107 -19.82 6.29 -2.95
C ASP A 107 -19.41 5.71 -1.59
N ASN A 108 -18.11 5.74 -1.25
CA ASN A 108 -17.58 5.15 -0.02
C ASN A 108 -17.56 6.10 1.19
N LYS A 109 -18.08 7.33 1.07
CA LYS A 109 -18.12 8.33 2.15
C LYS A 109 -16.73 8.56 2.76
N VAL A 110 -15.88 9.30 2.05
CA VAL A 110 -14.46 9.57 2.37
C VAL A 110 -14.11 9.62 3.87
N GLU A 111 -14.82 10.41 4.68
CA GLU A 111 -14.52 10.53 6.11
C GLU A 111 -14.72 9.22 6.91
N LYS A 112 -15.80 8.48 6.65
CA LYS A 112 -16.07 7.19 7.32
C LYS A 112 -15.03 6.14 6.90
N LEU A 113 -14.67 6.10 5.62
CA LEU A 113 -13.68 5.16 5.09
C LEU A 113 -12.30 5.43 5.71
N LEU A 114 -11.83 6.67 5.68
CA LEU A 114 -10.51 7.05 6.18
C LEU A 114 -10.39 6.92 7.69
N GLU A 115 -11.46 7.21 8.44
CA GLU A 115 -11.49 7.01 9.90
C GLU A 115 -11.29 5.54 10.27
N LYS A 116 -11.97 4.63 9.56
CA LYS A 116 -11.76 3.18 9.75
C LYS A 116 -10.35 2.76 9.38
N ASN A 117 -9.81 3.28 8.27
CA ASN A 117 -8.42 3.00 7.87
C ASN A 117 -7.42 3.48 8.93
N ALA A 118 -7.65 4.67 9.52
CA ALA A 118 -6.84 5.17 10.62
C ALA A 118 -6.92 4.27 11.86
N ALA A 119 -8.11 3.82 12.25
CA ALA A 119 -8.29 2.91 13.37
C ALA A 119 -7.55 1.58 13.16
N VAL A 120 -7.57 1.03 11.95
CA VAL A 120 -6.80 -0.18 11.59
C VAL A 120 -5.30 0.07 11.67
N LEU A 121 -4.78 1.17 11.11
CA LEU A 121 -3.36 1.52 11.19
C LEU A 121 -2.90 1.69 12.65
N LEU A 122 -3.66 2.45 13.45
CA LEU A 122 -3.33 2.73 14.84
C LEU A 122 -3.48 1.49 15.74
N SER A 123 -4.36 0.56 15.42
CA SER A 123 -4.45 -0.69 16.19
C SER A 123 -3.26 -1.62 15.93
N LEU A 124 -2.75 -1.67 14.68
CA LEU A 124 -1.60 -2.49 14.30
C LEU A 124 -0.26 -1.86 14.69
N ILE A 125 -0.19 -0.52 14.74
CA ILE A 125 1.05 0.25 14.94
C ILE A 125 0.96 1.05 16.25
N PRO A 126 1.27 0.45 17.42
CA PRO A 126 0.91 1.02 18.72
C PRO A 126 1.61 2.33 19.06
N ASN A 127 2.76 2.61 18.45
CA ASN A 127 3.51 3.85 18.68
C ASN A 127 3.11 5.00 17.73
N ALA A 128 2.30 4.74 16.69
CA ALA A 128 1.72 5.82 15.90
C ALA A 128 0.71 6.60 16.76
N GLU A 129 0.75 7.93 16.67
CA GLU A 129 -0.16 8.83 17.38
C GLU A 129 -1.11 9.53 16.42
N ILE A 130 -0.69 9.72 15.16
CA ILE A 130 -1.46 10.44 14.13
C ILE A 130 -1.43 9.65 12.83
N ILE A 131 -2.58 9.54 12.18
CA ILE A 131 -2.71 9.15 10.78
C ILE A 131 -3.25 10.35 10.00
N LYS A 132 -2.56 10.72 8.93
CA LYS A 132 -2.98 11.75 7.98
C LYS A 132 -3.22 11.12 6.62
N PHE A 133 -4.28 11.56 5.95
CA PHE A 133 -4.56 11.19 4.57
C PHE A 133 -4.66 12.44 3.71
N ASN A 134 -3.93 12.46 2.60
CA ASN A 134 -4.10 13.44 1.55
C ASN A 134 -4.85 12.76 0.41
N VAL A 135 -6.04 13.23 0.08
CA VAL A 135 -6.85 12.69 -1.01
C VAL A 135 -6.95 13.76 -2.08
N GLU A 136 -6.12 13.64 -3.11
CA GLU A 136 -5.99 14.67 -4.15
C GLU A 136 -7.34 14.95 -4.81
N ASN A 137 -7.72 16.23 -4.92
CA ASN A 137 -8.96 16.71 -5.53
C ASN A 137 -10.26 16.16 -4.92
N ILE A 138 -10.24 15.62 -3.70
CA ILE A 138 -11.44 15.12 -3.00
C ILE A 138 -11.61 15.82 -1.66
N GLY A 139 -12.68 16.60 -1.54
CA GLY A 139 -13.13 17.15 -0.26
C GLY A 139 -12.10 18.11 0.37
N LYS A 140 -11.44 17.66 1.45
CA LYS A 140 -10.50 18.48 2.24
C LYS A 140 -9.07 18.26 1.75
N GLU A 141 -8.20 19.26 1.95
CA GLU A 141 -6.75 19.13 1.68
C GLU A 141 -6.14 17.92 2.40
N SER A 142 -6.56 17.69 3.65
CA SER A 142 -6.19 16.47 4.38
C SER A 142 -7.21 16.07 5.44
N TYR A 143 -7.21 14.77 5.75
CA TYR A 143 -8.00 14.16 6.82
C TYR A 143 -7.04 13.65 7.88
N LYS A 144 -7.19 14.12 9.13
CA LYS A 144 -6.28 13.80 10.22
C LYS A 144 -7.04 13.13 11.36
N TYR A 145 -6.50 12.03 11.83
CA TYR A 145 -7.06 11.23 12.92
C TYR A 145 -5.97 10.97 13.96
N ASP A 146 -6.22 11.38 15.19
CA ASP A 146 -5.35 11.08 16.32
C ASP A 146 -5.84 9.85 17.09
N ARG A 147 -4.88 9.14 17.67
CA ARG A 147 -5.14 7.96 18.48
C ARG A 147 -6.11 8.24 19.63
N LYS A 148 -5.95 9.36 20.33
CA LYS A 148 -6.72 9.66 21.54
C LYS A 148 -8.21 9.74 21.22
N ASN A 149 -8.58 10.47 20.18
CA ASN A 149 -9.96 10.63 19.76
C ASN A 149 -10.56 9.30 19.25
N LEU A 150 -9.78 8.50 18.53
CA LEU A 150 -10.26 7.19 18.05
C LEU A 150 -10.35 6.14 19.17
N ASP A 151 -9.43 6.14 20.14
CA ASP A 151 -9.53 5.31 21.36
C ASP A 151 -10.76 5.70 22.18
N GLN A 152 -11.10 7.00 22.25
CA GLN A 152 -12.32 7.46 22.91
C GLN A 152 -13.58 7.01 22.18
N LYS A 153 -13.56 7.04 20.85
CA LYS A 153 -14.72 6.68 20.01
C LYS A 153 -14.98 5.17 19.97
N TYR A 154 -13.92 4.36 19.86
CA TYR A 154 -14.03 2.92 19.61
C TYR A 154 -13.57 2.04 20.77
N GLY A 155 -13.13 2.65 21.88
CA GLY A 155 -12.39 1.95 22.92
C GLY A 155 -10.94 1.71 22.50
N ASN A 156 -10.17 1.02 23.37
CA ASN A 156 -8.76 0.76 23.12
C ASN A 156 -8.54 0.05 21.78
N LEU A 157 -7.96 0.75 20.80
CA LEU A 157 -7.77 0.28 19.44
C LEU A 157 -6.93 -1.00 19.37
N LYS A 158 -6.05 -1.27 20.34
CA LYS A 158 -5.28 -2.53 20.39
C LYS A 158 -6.20 -3.77 20.45
N ASN A 159 -7.44 -3.60 20.90
CA ASN A 159 -8.42 -4.67 20.98
C ASN A 159 -9.04 -5.03 19.63
N LEU A 160 -8.91 -4.19 18.59
CA LEU A 160 -9.44 -4.51 17.25
C LEU A 160 -8.84 -5.80 16.68
N PHE A 161 -7.60 -6.11 17.08
CA PHE A 161 -6.86 -7.31 16.67
C PHE A 161 -6.66 -8.27 17.85
N LYS A 162 -7.59 -8.31 18.81
CA LYS A 162 -7.59 -9.32 19.89
C LYS A 162 -7.88 -10.71 19.32
N ASP A 163 -8.81 -10.79 18.39
CA ASP A 163 -9.24 -11.98 17.66
C ASP A 163 -9.79 -11.58 16.27
N ASN A 164 -10.01 -12.54 15.39
CA ASN A 164 -10.48 -12.29 14.02
C ASN A 164 -11.90 -11.68 13.97
N ASP A 165 -12.73 -12.02 14.96
CA ASP A 165 -14.12 -11.55 15.02
C ASP A 165 -14.19 -10.06 15.37
N SER A 166 -13.27 -9.57 16.19
CA SER A 166 -13.21 -8.18 16.63
C SER A 166 -13.01 -7.22 15.46
N LEU A 167 -12.07 -7.51 14.55
CA LEU A 167 -11.86 -6.68 13.36
C LEU A 167 -13.04 -6.76 12.40
N ASN A 168 -13.54 -7.98 12.15
CA ASN A 168 -14.69 -8.17 11.26
C ASN A 168 -15.93 -7.40 11.73
N LYS A 169 -16.22 -7.41 13.03
CA LYS A 169 -17.32 -6.63 13.62
C LYS A 169 -17.10 -5.13 13.43
N PHE A 170 -15.88 -4.64 13.67
CA PHE A 170 -15.53 -3.23 13.48
C PHE A 170 -15.70 -2.77 12.02
N LEU A 171 -15.26 -3.58 11.06
CA LEU A 171 -15.33 -3.25 9.64
C LEU A 171 -16.78 -3.22 9.11
N ASN A 172 -17.68 -4.04 9.66
CA ASN A 172 -19.06 -4.18 9.18
C ASN A 172 -20.09 -3.27 9.90
N ASN A 173 -19.71 -2.57 10.97
CA ASN A 173 -20.54 -1.53 11.63
C ASN A 173 -20.38 -0.14 10.95
#